data_AF-A0A9D4D1W0-F1
#
_entry.id   AF-A0A9D4D1W0-F1
#
_cell.length_a   1.000
_cell.length_b   1.000
_cell.length_c   1.000
_cell.angle_alpha   90.00
_cell.angle_beta   90.00
_cell.angle_gamma   90.00
#
_symmetry.space_group_name_H-M   'P 1'
#
loop_
_entity.id
_entity.type
_entity.pdbx_description
1 polymer ?
#
loop_
_entity_poly.entity_id
_entity_poly.type
_entity_poly.pdbx_seq_one_letter_code
_entity_poly.pdbx_strand_id
1 'polypeptide(L)'
;MNQYGLKPQASGYFGGYSASEMPMIRNGFMAAAFRFGHSMIFQRVQAHNGASVTSDKLLKDEFLRPDLVYSHGVGQICRGLTIAPSEKVDKELTEQVTRHLFEQAPGFGGDLAAINIQRARDHGIPGYQAWRRFCGLSGNFSHEASVQAQLLLIYSDPEDIDLFTGGVSERPVAGGMLGPTFACIIGQQFRSLKKGDRFYYENSGVVGFTVQQLNQIRTQTLAKVICRNTDIGMIQSKALRNAAPSNKLVNCTDIQNFDLSGW
;
A
#
# COMPACT_ATOMS: atom_id res chain seq x y z
N MET A 1 5.78 6.04 10.93
CA MET A 1 6.15 7.31 10.25
C MET A 1 7.14 8.15 11.05
N ASN A 2 6.83 8.60 12.27
CA ASN A 2 7.73 9.45 13.07
C ASN A 2 9.06 8.75 13.41
N GLN A 3 8.98 7.53 13.95
CA GLN A 3 10.15 6.71 14.34
C GLN A 3 11.21 6.58 13.23
N TYR A 4 10.77 6.51 11.97
CA TYR A 4 11.63 6.30 10.81
C TYR A 4 11.96 7.59 10.04
N GLY A 5 11.51 8.77 10.52
CA GLY A 5 11.75 10.06 9.86
C GLY A 5 11.07 10.21 8.50
N LEU A 6 9.94 9.53 8.28
CA LEU A 6 9.30 9.43 6.96
C LEU A 6 8.33 10.57 6.64
N LYS A 7 8.01 11.43 7.60
CA LYS A 7 7.18 12.60 7.31
C LYS A 7 7.96 13.59 6.41
N PRO A 8 7.34 14.10 5.34
CA PRO A 8 7.87 15.25 4.62
C PRO A 8 8.08 16.47 5.53
N GLN A 9 8.97 17.37 5.13
CA GLN A 9 9.12 18.67 5.78
C GLN A 9 7.92 19.56 5.49
N ALA A 10 7.54 20.39 6.47
CA ALA A 10 6.49 21.39 6.28
C ALA A 10 6.98 22.58 5.45
N SER A 11 8.28 22.89 5.50
CA SER A 11 8.92 23.99 4.78
C SER A 11 10.41 23.69 4.59
N GLY A 12 11.06 24.44 3.70
CA GLY A 12 12.51 24.33 3.46
C GLY A 12 12.94 22.99 2.88
N TYR A 13 14.17 22.58 3.22
CA TYR A 13 14.84 21.40 2.68
C TYR A 13 14.95 20.26 3.69
N PHE A 14 15.08 19.03 3.18
CA PHE A 14 15.48 17.86 3.95
C PHE A 14 17.00 17.75 3.99
N GLY A 15 17.60 17.86 5.17
CA GLY A 15 19.05 17.74 5.39
C GLY A 15 19.53 16.33 5.75
N GLY A 16 18.71 15.29 5.53
CA GLY A 16 18.99 13.93 6.03
C GLY A 16 19.53 12.95 4.98
N TYR A 17 19.91 13.44 3.80
CA TYR A 17 20.58 12.61 2.77
C TYR A 17 21.92 12.08 3.30
N SER A 18 22.21 10.82 3.02
CA SER A 18 23.49 10.19 3.33
C SER A 18 23.95 9.31 2.18
N ALA A 19 25.13 9.61 1.63
CA ALA A 19 25.75 8.80 0.58
C ALA A 19 26.16 7.38 1.06
N SER A 20 26.25 7.17 2.38
CA SER A 20 26.54 5.85 2.97
C SER A 20 25.28 5.01 3.25
N GLU A 21 24.09 5.59 3.13
CA GLU A 21 22.84 4.82 3.26
C GLU A 21 22.61 4.02 1.98
N MET A 22 22.41 2.70 2.10
CA MET A 22 22.15 1.84 0.94
C MET A 22 20.64 1.82 0.61
N PRO A 23 20.19 2.39 -0.53
CA PRO A 23 18.78 2.47 -0.86
C PRO A 23 18.25 1.20 -1.56
N MET A 24 19.01 0.12 -1.60
CA MET A 24 18.59 -1.13 -2.26
C MET A 24 17.35 -1.73 -1.58
N ILE A 25 16.48 -2.33 -2.39
CA ILE A 25 15.31 -3.04 -1.90
C ILE A 25 15.76 -4.34 -1.22
N ARG A 26 15.46 -4.49 0.07
CA ARG A 26 15.80 -5.70 0.83
C ARG A 26 14.90 -6.88 0.45
N ASN A 27 15.47 -8.08 0.43
CA ASN A 27 14.75 -9.29 0.02
C ASN A 27 13.46 -9.52 0.84
N GLY A 28 13.56 -9.47 2.17
CA GLY A 28 12.39 -9.62 3.06
C GLY A 28 11.31 -8.54 2.89
N PHE A 29 11.68 -7.35 2.38
CA PHE A 29 10.71 -6.31 2.05
C PHE A 29 9.89 -6.71 0.81
N MET A 30 10.51 -7.07 -0.32
CA MET A 30 9.75 -7.35 -1.56
C MET A 30 9.14 -8.76 -1.60
N ALA A 31 9.82 -9.76 -1.04
CA ALA A 31 9.38 -11.15 -1.11
C ALA A 31 8.25 -11.44 -0.09
N ALA A 32 8.11 -10.64 0.97
CA ALA A 32 7.11 -10.87 2.01
C ALA A 32 6.44 -9.58 2.51
N ALA A 33 7.15 -8.70 3.23
CA ALA A 33 6.50 -7.67 4.04
C ALA A 33 5.64 -6.70 3.23
N PHE A 34 6.13 -6.20 2.09
CA PHE A 34 5.38 -5.24 1.25
C PHE A 34 4.25 -5.88 0.43
N ARG A 35 4.05 -7.20 0.57
CA ARG A 35 2.90 -7.92 0.00
C ARG A 35 1.66 -7.89 0.90
N PHE A 36 1.72 -7.24 2.06
CA PHE A 36 0.56 -7.05 2.94
C PHE A 36 -0.65 -6.48 2.20
N GLY A 37 -0.44 -5.69 1.14
CA GLY A 37 -1.52 -5.16 0.31
C GLY A 37 -2.40 -6.23 -0.34
N HIS A 38 -1.95 -7.48 -0.45
CA HIS A 38 -2.78 -8.57 -0.96
C HIS A 38 -3.94 -8.94 -0.04
N SER A 39 -3.84 -8.72 1.28
CA SER A 39 -4.98 -8.89 2.20
C SER A 39 -5.97 -7.73 2.12
N MET A 40 -5.54 -6.59 1.57
CA MET A 40 -6.37 -5.39 1.44
C MET A 40 -7.22 -5.40 0.15
N ILE A 41 -7.04 -6.40 -0.71
CA ILE A 41 -7.74 -6.51 -1.99
C ILE A 41 -9.23 -6.75 -1.76
N PHE A 42 -10.04 -5.80 -2.20
CA PHE A 42 -11.48 -5.95 -2.25
C PHE A 42 -11.88 -6.90 -3.39
N GLN A 43 -12.92 -7.68 -3.16
CA GLN A 43 -13.39 -8.72 -4.09
C GLN A 43 -14.00 -8.19 -5.41
N ARG A 44 -14.25 -6.88 -5.52
CA ARG A 44 -14.98 -6.30 -6.64
C ARG A 44 -14.30 -5.04 -7.18
N VAL A 45 -14.47 -4.82 -8.47
CA VAL A 45 -14.08 -3.59 -9.16
C VAL A 45 -15.35 -2.90 -9.64
N GLN A 46 -15.49 -1.63 -9.28
CA GLN A 46 -16.69 -0.84 -9.56
C GLN A 46 -16.36 0.36 -10.45
N ALA A 47 -17.26 0.65 -11.38
CA ALA A 47 -17.32 1.93 -12.09
C ALA A 47 -18.55 2.71 -11.59
N HIS A 48 -18.40 4.03 -11.45
CA HIS A 48 -19.45 4.89 -10.90
C HIS A 48 -19.50 6.23 -11.65
N ASN A 49 -20.69 6.68 -12.06
CA ASN A 49 -20.85 7.92 -12.84
C ASN A 49 -21.07 9.18 -11.97
N GLY A 50 -21.29 9.01 -10.67
CA GLY A 50 -21.55 10.09 -9.71
C GLY A 50 -22.95 10.02 -9.09
N ALA A 51 -23.90 9.40 -9.80
CA ALA A 51 -25.25 9.14 -9.32
C ALA A 51 -25.45 7.66 -8.92
N SER A 52 -24.87 6.74 -9.68
CA SER A 52 -25.01 5.30 -9.45
C SER A 52 -23.77 4.52 -9.88
N VAL A 53 -23.69 3.29 -9.37
CA VAL A 53 -22.77 2.26 -9.87
C VAL A 53 -23.21 1.87 -11.29
N THR A 54 -22.30 2.00 -12.25
CA THR A 54 -22.53 1.72 -13.67
C THR A 54 -21.96 0.37 -14.12
N SER A 55 -21.05 -0.20 -13.32
CA SER A 55 -20.55 -1.55 -13.46
C SER A 55 -20.04 -2.04 -12.10
N ASP A 56 -20.26 -3.32 -11.83
CA ASP A 56 -19.83 -3.98 -10.61
C ASP A 56 -19.45 -5.43 -10.92
N LYS A 57 -18.15 -5.68 -10.97
CA LYS A 57 -17.57 -6.94 -11.46
C LYS A 57 -16.77 -7.61 -10.35
N LEU A 58 -16.77 -8.93 -10.34
CA LEU A 58 -15.84 -9.68 -9.51
C LEU A 58 -14.42 -9.47 -10.04
N LEU A 59 -13.46 -9.31 -9.14
CA LEU A 59 -12.07 -9.04 -9.52
C LEU A 59 -11.49 -10.13 -10.44
N LYS A 60 -11.87 -11.40 -10.24
CA LYS A 60 -11.40 -12.51 -11.07
C LYS A 60 -11.69 -12.32 -12.57
N ASP A 61 -12.76 -11.61 -12.91
CA ASP A 61 -13.19 -11.41 -14.28
C ASP A 61 -12.49 -10.19 -14.94
N GLU A 62 -11.69 -9.44 -14.18
CA GLU A 62 -11.05 -8.18 -14.61
C GLU A 62 -9.52 -8.28 -14.71
N PHE A 63 -8.91 -9.40 -14.29
CA PHE A 63 -7.47 -9.59 -14.43
C PHE A 63 -7.05 -9.60 -15.91
N LEU A 64 -6.09 -8.72 -16.25
CA LEU A 64 -5.56 -8.54 -17.61
C LEU A 64 -6.64 -8.16 -18.64
N ARG A 65 -7.75 -7.55 -18.21
CA ARG A 65 -8.82 -7.10 -19.10
C ARG A 65 -8.97 -5.58 -19.08
N PRO A 66 -8.86 -4.90 -20.25
CA PRO A 66 -9.03 -3.46 -20.33
C PRO A 66 -10.49 -3.02 -20.57
N ASP A 67 -11.43 -3.95 -20.70
CA ASP A 67 -12.81 -3.69 -21.16
C ASP A 67 -13.55 -2.66 -20.30
N LEU A 68 -13.38 -2.70 -18.98
CA LEU A 68 -13.97 -1.74 -18.06
C LEU A 68 -13.48 -0.30 -18.34
N VAL A 69 -12.19 -0.15 -18.69
CA VAL A 69 -11.60 1.15 -19.04
C VAL A 69 -12.18 1.66 -20.35
N TYR A 70 -12.32 0.79 -21.36
CA TYR A 70 -12.89 1.18 -22.66
C TYR A 70 -14.39 1.52 -22.58
N SER A 71 -15.14 0.83 -21.72
CA SER A 71 -16.60 1.00 -21.63
C SER A 71 -17.03 2.13 -20.68
N HIS A 72 -16.31 2.39 -19.58
CA HIS A 72 -16.69 3.39 -18.58
C HIS A 72 -15.73 4.56 -18.44
N GLY A 73 -14.52 4.46 -19.01
CA GLY A 73 -13.47 5.46 -18.86
C GLY A 73 -12.79 5.45 -17.49
N VAL A 74 -11.64 6.10 -17.41
CA VAL A 74 -10.81 6.13 -16.18
C VAL A 74 -11.49 6.90 -15.05
N GLY A 75 -12.24 7.97 -15.35
CA GLY A 75 -12.89 8.78 -14.31
C GLY A 75 -13.91 8.00 -13.48
N GLN A 76 -14.73 7.15 -14.11
CA GLN A 76 -15.70 6.34 -13.39
C GLN A 76 -15.05 5.23 -12.56
N ILE A 77 -13.95 4.65 -13.05
CA ILE A 77 -13.16 3.65 -12.30
C ILE A 77 -12.49 4.31 -11.10
N CYS A 78 -11.84 5.47 -11.28
CA CYS A 78 -11.27 6.23 -10.17
C CYS A 78 -12.33 6.57 -9.12
N ARG A 79 -13.55 6.94 -9.54
CA ARG A 79 -14.65 7.18 -8.61
C ARG A 79 -14.99 5.92 -7.81
N GLY A 80 -15.10 4.76 -8.47
CA GLY A 80 -15.30 3.47 -7.79
C GLY A 80 -14.20 3.18 -6.76
N LEU A 81 -12.93 3.38 -7.12
CA LEU A 81 -11.79 3.20 -6.21
C LEU A 81 -11.82 4.14 -4.99
N THR A 82 -12.35 5.35 -5.12
CA THR A 82 -12.49 6.29 -3.99
C THR A 82 -13.69 6.03 -3.08
N ILE A 83 -14.64 5.19 -3.51
CA ILE A 83 -15.86 4.87 -2.76
C ILE A 83 -15.75 3.46 -2.12
N ALA A 84 -15.18 2.50 -2.85
CA ALA A 84 -15.01 1.15 -2.37
C ALA A 84 -14.02 1.12 -1.20
N PRO A 85 -14.38 0.53 -0.04
CA PRO A 85 -13.46 0.40 1.06
C PRO A 85 -12.37 -0.61 0.73
N SER A 86 -11.17 -0.36 1.24
CA SER A 86 -10.13 -1.39 1.33
C SER A 86 -10.52 -2.45 2.36
N GLU A 87 -10.14 -3.70 2.11
CA GLU A 87 -10.16 -4.73 3.15
C GLU A 87 -9.08 -4.45 4.21
N LYS A 88 -9.18 -5.14 5.34
CA LYS A 88 -8.24 -5.01 6.47
C LYS A 88 -6.92 -5.72 6.17
N VAL A 89 -5.88 -5.36 6.92
CA VAL A 89 -4.66 -6.17 6.96
C VAL A 89 -4.86 -7.27 7.98
N ASP A 90 -5.14 -8.48 7.52
CA ASP A 90 -5.29 -9.66 8.35
C ASP A 90 -5.01 -10.96 7.54
N LYS A 91 -5.30 -12.10 8.17
CA LYS A 91 -5.05 -13.44 7.61
C LYS A 91 -6.06 -13.87 6.54
N GLU A 92 -7.15 -13.14 6.35
CA GLU A 92 -8.22 -13.49 5.41
C GLU A 92 -8.00 -12.74 4.10
N LEU A 93 -7.86 -13.51 3.01
CA LEU A 93 -7.77 -12.98 1.66
C LEU A 93 -9.01 -13.39 0.88
N THR A 94 -9.51 -12.50 0.03
CA THR A 94 -10.67 -12.80 -0.81
C THR A 94 -10.42 -14.00 -1.74
N GLU A 95 -11.45 -14.82 -1.96
CA GLU A 95 -11.42 -15.95 -2.89
C GLU A 95 -11.04 -15.53 -4.32
N GLN A 96 -11.25 -14.26 -4.68
CA GLN A 96 -10.84 -13.73 -5.99
C GLN A 96 -9.33 -13.85 -6.23
N VAL A 97 -8.51 -13.86 -5.16
CA VAL A 97 -7.06 -14.02 -5.25
C VAL A 97 -6.55 -15.33 -4.64
N THR A 98 -7.32 -16.05 -3.83
CA THR A 98 -6.90 -17.35 -3.26
C THR A 98 -7.42 -18.57 -4.02
N ARG A 99 -8.44 -18.41 -4.87
CA ARG A 99 -8.98 -19.50 -5.70
C ARG A 99 -9.08 -19.17 -7.19
N HIS A 100 -9.26 -17.89 -7.51
CA HIS A 100 -9.57 -17.45 -8.88
C HIS A 100 -8.50 -16.52 -9.47
N LEU A 101 -7.28 -16.51 -8.92
CA LEU A 101 -6.22 -15.65 -9.44
C LEU A 101 -5.88 -16.08 -10.89
N PHE A 102 -6.05 -15.16 -11.85
CA PHE A 102 -5.85 -15.42 -13.29
C PHE A 102 -6.56 -16.69 -13.79
N GLU A 103 -7.78 -16.96 -13.30
CA GLU A 103 -8.59 -18.12 -13.68
C GLU A 103 -8.73 -18.25 -15.21
N GLN A 104 -8.18 -19.33 -15.78
CA GLN A 104 -8.20 -19.59 -17.23
C GLN A 104 -9.38 -20.46 -17.65
N ALA A 105 -9.88 -21.29 -16.73
CA ALA A 105 -11.05 -22.13 -16.89
C ALA A 105 -11.80 -22.21 -15.55
N PRO A 106 -13.13 -22.47 -15.54
CA PRO A 106 -13.90 -22.50 -14.30
C PRO A 106 -13.30 -23.45 -13.26
N GLY A 107 -12.95 -22.92 -12.09
CA GLY A 107 -12.36 -23.66 -10.98
C GLY A 107 -10.84 -23.85 -11.06
N PHE A 108 -10.18 -23.38 -12.12
CA PHE A 108 -8.73 -23.49 -12.32
C PHE A 108 -8.06 -22.11 -12.24
N GLY A 109 -8.03 -21.53 -11.04
CA GLY A 109 -7.29 -20.32 -10.72
C GLY A 109 -6.12 -20.59 -9.76
N GLY A 110 -5.21 -19.63 -9.68
CA GLY A 110 -4.11 -19.65 -8.72
C GLY A 110 -4.53 -19.18 -7.31
N ASP A 111 -3.63 -19.44 -6.36
CA ASP A 111 -3.72 -18.95 -4.98
C ASP A 111 -2.56 -17.98 -4.70
N LEU A 112 -2.86 -16.69 -4.63
CA LEU A 112 -1.89 -15.62 -4.37
C LEU A 112 -1.26 -15.73 -2.99
N ALA A 113 -2.00 -16.19 -1.98
CA ALA A 113 -1.49 -16.37 -0.63
C ALA A 113 -0.45 -17.51 -0.62
N ALA A 114 -0.80 -18.66 -1.21
CA ALA A 114 0.11 -19.79 -1.36
C ALA A 114 1.34 -19.42 -2.19
N ILE A 115 1.18 -18.66 -3.27
CA ILE A 115 2.29 -18.14 -4.09
C ILE A 115 3.21 -17.23 -3.25
N ASN A 116 2.68 -16.36 -2.39
CA ASN A 116 3.51 -15.50 -1.53
C ASN A 116 4.34 -16.34 -0.56
N ILE A 117 3.73 -17.34 0.08
CA ILE A 117 4.41 -18.27 0.99
C ILE A 117 5.51 -19.03 0.24
N GLN A 118 5.18 -19.65 -0.89
CA GLN A 118 6.14 -20.43 -1.66
C GLN A 118 7.27 -19.56 -2.22
N ARG A 119 6.98 -18.31 -2.62
CA ARG A 119 7.99 -17.36 -3.09
C ARG A 119 8.94 -16.93 -1.97
N ALA A 120 8.46 -16.76 -0.75
CA ALA A 120 9.32 -16.45 0.38
C ALA A 120 10.30 -17.60 0.66
N ARG A 121 9.84 -18.85 0.55
CA ARG A 121 10.69 -20.05 0.68
C ARG A 121 11.72 -20.15 -0.44
N ASP A 122 11.31 -19.95 -1.69
CA ASP A 122 12.18 -19.86 -2.88
C ASP A 122 13.29 -18.81 -2.70
N HIS A 123 12.96 -17.66 -2.12
CA HIS A 123 13.90 -16.58 -1.84
C HIS A 123 14.77 -16.80 -0.59
N GLY A 124 14.64 -17.93 0.11
CA GLY A 124 15.37 -18.23 1.34
C GLY A 124 15.09 -17.22 2.46
N ILE A 125 13.87 -16.67 2.51
CA ILE A 125 13.49 -15.69 3.54
C ILE A 125 13.43 -16.40 4.90
N PRO A 126 14.19 -15.91 5.91
CA PRO A 126 14.10 -16.47 7.25
C PRO A 126 12.68 -16.39 7.82
N GLY A 127 12.33 -17.33 8.69
CA GLY A 127 11.03 -17.41 9.34
C GLY A 127 10.65 -16.15 10.11
N TYR A 128 9.37 -16.01 10.43
CA TYR A 128 8.78 -14.84 11.07
C TYR A 128 9.51 -14.43 12.37
N GLN A 129 9.89 -15.40 13.20
CA GLN A 129 10.62 -15.12 14.44
C GLN A 129 12.01 -14.53 14.16
N ALA A 130 12.70 -14.94 13.08
CA ALA A 130 13.94 -14.32 12.57
C ALA A 130 13.82 -12.79 12.52
N TRP A 131 12.74 -12.34 11.90
CA TRP A 131 12.45 -10.92 11.68
C TRP A 131 11.98 -10.19 12.93
N ARG A 132 11.25 -10.86 13.84
CA ARG A 132 10.93 -10.27 15.15
C ARG A 132 12.18 -9.90 15.91
N ARG A 133 13.17 -10.81 16.02
CA ARG A 133 14.43 -10.51 16.71
C ARG A 133 15.24 -9.43 15.97
N PHE A 134 15.28 -9.46 14.64
CA PHE A 134 15.89 -8.37 13.84
C PHE A 134 15.27 -7.00 14.18
N CYS A 135 13.96 -6.95 14.40
CA CYS A 135 13.23 -5.75 14.78
C CYS A 135 13.28 -5.43 16.29
N GLY A 136 14.04 -6.18 17.09
CA GLY A 136 14.13 -6.00 18.54
C GLY A 136 12.82 -6.27 19.27
N LEU A 137 11.90 -7.05 18.68
CA LEU A 137 10.61 -7.38 19.27
C LEU A 137 10.79 -8.61 20.18
N SER A 138 10.46 -8.44 21.47
CA SER A 138 10.45 -9.53 22.45
C SER A 138 9.09 -10.25 22.50
N GLY A 139 9.10 -11.49 22.99
CA GLY A 139 7.90 -12.31 23.20
C GLY A 139 7.46 -13.09 21.97
N ASN A 140 6.77 -14.22 22.22
CA ASN A 140 6.52 -15.21 21.19
C ASN A 140 5.54 -14.77 20.11
N PHE A 141 4.59 -13.85 20.39
CA PHE A 141 3.55 -13.47 19.42
C PHE A 141 2.99 -12.06 19.64
N SER A 142 2.67 -11.35 18.53
CA SER A 142 1.90 -10.09 18.54
C SER A 142 0.48 -10.29 17.97
N HIS A 143 -0.02 -11.52 18.05
CA HIS A 143 -1.26 -11.99 17.43
C HIS A 143 -2.45 -11.99 18.41
N GLU A 144 -3.65 -12.20 17.88
CA GLU A 144 -4.79 -12.66 18.69
C GLU A 144 -4.56 -14.10 19.15
N ALA A 145 -5.09 -14.50 20.31
CA ALA A 145 -4.89 -15.83 20.86
C ALA A 145 -5.39 -16.95 19.93
N SER A 146 -6.51 -16.71 19.24
CA SER A 146 -7.07 -17.65 18.25
C SER A 146 -6.17 -17.83 17.03
N VAL A 147 -5.57 -16.73 16.55
CA VAL A 147 -4.62 -16.75 15.43
C VAL A 147 -3.34 -17.48 15.82
N GLN A 148 -2.83 -17.21 17.02
CA GLN A 148 -1.67 -17.93 17.54
C GLN A 148 -1.94 -19.44 17.63
N ALA A 149 -3.10 -19.85 18.14
CA ALA A 149 -3.47 -21.26 18.19
C ALA A 149 -3.52 -21.89 16.79
N GLN A 150 -4.08 -21.18 15.79
CA GLN A 150 -4.10 -21.67 14.40
C GLN A 150 -2.68 -21.83 13.82
N LEU A 151 -1.79 -20.88 14.07
CA LEU A 151 -0.40 -20.96 13.60
C LEU A 151 0.31 -22.17 14.21
N LEU A 152 0.13 -22.43 15.50
CA LEU A 152 0.73 -23.58 16.20
C LEU A 152 0.11 -24.93 15.83
N LEU A 153 -1.09 -24.94 15.23
CA LEU A 153 -1.69 -26.16 14.66
C LEU A 153 -1.10 -26.50 13.29
N ILE A 154 -0.69 -25.49 12.52
CA ILE A 154 -0.18 -25.65 11.15
C ILE A 154 1.34 -25.84 11.14
N TYR A 155 2.06 -25.04 11.93
CA TYR A 155 3.51 -25.08 12.03
C TYR A 155 3.92 -25.81 13.30
N SER A 156 4.68 -26.90 13.16
CA SER A 156 5.17 -27.68 14.29
C SER A 156 6.18 -26.91 15.14
N ASP A 157 6.97 -26.02 14.53
CA ASP A 157 7.88 -25.09 15.20
C ASP A 157 7.48 -23.63 14.87
N PRO A 158 7.29 -22.76 15.88
CA PRO A 158 7.08 -21.32 15.65
C PRO A 158 8.16 -20.63 14.80
N GLU A 159 9.38 -21.15 14.79
CA GLU A 159 10.48 -20.64 13.97
C GLU A 159 10.25 -20.85 12.46
N ASP A 160 9.42 -21.84 12.09
CA ASP A 160 9.11 -22.17 10.69
C ASP A 160 7.95 -21.34 10.10
N ILE A 161 7.29 -20.51 10.91
CA ILE A 161 6.19 -19.66 10.43
C ILE A 161 6.73 -18.73 9.33
N ASP A 162 6.16 -18.82 8.12
CA ASP A 162 6.57 -17.97 7.01
C ASP A 162 6.36 -16.48 7.34
N LEU A 163 7.29 -15.60 6.96
CA LEU A 163 7.22 -14.16 7.29
C LEU A 163 5.91 -13.51 6.83
N PHE A 164 5.41 -13.86 5.63
CA PHE A 164 4.14 -13.32 5.14
C PHE A 164 2.98 -13.69 6.06
N THR A 165 2.83 -14.98 6.36
CA THR A 165 1.80 -15.55 7.22
C THR A 165 1.84 -14.94 8.63
N GLY A 166 3.02 -14.92 9.24
CA GLY A 166 3.20 -14.38 10.59
C GLY A 166 2.93 -12.88 10.63
N GLY A 167 3.50 -12.10 9.71
CA GLY A 167 3.44 -10.64 9.75
C GLY A 167 2.09 -10.04 9.38
N VAL A 168 1.35 -10.61 8.42
CA VAL A 168 0.01 -10.12 8.03
C VAL A 168 -1.03 -10.40 9.13
N SER A 169 -0.77 -11.39 9.97
CA SER A 169 -1.68 -11.83 11.02
C SER A 169 -1.49 -11.09 12.36
N GLU A 170 -0.49 -10.22 12.47
CA GLU A 170 -0.22 -9.44 13.68
C GLU A 170 -1.31 -8.39 13.95
N ARG A 171 -1.55 -8.09 15.23
CA ARG A 171 -2.40 -6.96 15.61
C ARG A 171 -1.76 -5.65 15.12
N PRO A 172 -2.51 -4.73 14.49
CA PRO A 172 -1.98 -3.46 14.05
C PRO A 172 -1.42 -2.61 15.19
N VAL A 173 -0.33 -1.88 14.93
CA VAL A 173 0.18 -0.86 15.85
C VAL A 173 -0.79 0.31 15.96
N ALA A 174 -0.75 1.04 17.09
CA ALA A 174 -1.61 2.20 17.31
C ALA A 174 -1.46 3.25 16.17
N GLY A 175 -2.59 3.59 15.54
CA GLY A 175 -2.64 4.56 14.44
C GLY A 175 -2.07 4.06 13.10
N GLY A 176 -1.77 2.76 12.98
CA GLY A 176 -1.34 2.10 11.76
C GLY A 176 -2.24 0.92 11.38
N MET A 177 -2.02 0.38 10.18
CA MET A 177 -2.72 -0.82 9.69
C MET A 177 -1.85 -2.09 9.79
N LEU A 178 -0.56 -1.94 10.05
CA LEU A 178 0.41 -3.03 10.06
C LEU A 178 0.75 -3.43 11.49
N GLY A 179 1.02 -4.71 11.69
CA GLY A 179 1.67 -5.18 12.92
C GLY A 179 3.11 -4.67 13.07
N PRO A 180 3.68 -4.83 14.28
CA PRO A 180 5.01 -4.30 14.60
C PRO A 180 6.13 -4.83 13.70
N THR A 181 6.08 -6.09 13.25
CA THR A 181 7.13 -6.68 12.40
C THR A 181 7.12 -6.05 11.00
N PHE A 182 5.96 -5.99 10.35
CA PHE A 182 5.84 -5.34 9.04
C PHE A 182 6.06 -3.84 9.13
N ALA A 183 5.58 -3.16 10.17
CA ALA A 183 5.86 -1.75 10.40
C ALA A 183 7.37 -1.47 10.51
N CYS A 184 8.11 -2.38 11.14
CA CYS A 184 9.57 -2.32 11.23
C CYS A 184 10.25 -2.50 9.87
N ILE A 185 9.99 -3.60 9.17
CA ILE A 185 10.64 -3.92 7.89
C ILE A 185 10.35 -2.82 6.85
N ILE A 186 9.08 -2.44 6.72
CA ILE A 186 8.64 -1.42 5.77
C ILE A 186 9.17 -0.04 6.17
N GLY A 187 9.13 0.31 7.46
CA GLY A 187 9.65 1.56 7.97
C GLY A 187 11.15 1.74 7.72
N GLN A 188 11.95 0.69 7.97
CA GLN A 188 13.38 0.69 7.68
C GLN A 188 13.66 0.79 6.18
N GLN A 189 12.90 0.08 5.33
CA GLN A 189 13.07 0.17 3.87
C GLN A 189 12.79 1.59 3.35
N PHE A 190 11.65 2.19 3.72
CA PHE A 190 11.33 3.55 3.28
C PHE A 190 12.30 4.59 3.85
N ARG A 191 12.85 4.38 5.05
CA ARG A 191 13.91 5.25 5.59
C ARG A 191 15.14 5.20 4.71
N SER A 192 15.55 4.01 4.30
CA SER A 192 16.73 3.79 3.45
C SER A 192 16.53 4.42 2.07
N LEU A 193 15.35 4.25 1.47
CA LEU A 193 14.98 4.88 0.21
C LEU A 193 15.01 6.41 0.31
N LYS A 194 14.39 7.00 1.35
CA LYS A 194 14.38 8.46 1.54
C LYS A 194 15.78 9.03 1.78
N LYS A 195 16.60 8.40 2.62
CA LYS A 195 17.92 8.92 3.03
C LYS A 195 19.04 8.60 2.04
N GLY A 196 18.95 7.49 1.31
CA GLY A 196 19.95 7.09 0.32
C GLY A 196 19.70 7.67 -1.07
N ASP A 197 18.53 8.27 -1.31
CA ASP A 197 18.22 8.89 -2.59
C ASP A 197 18.77 10.32 -2.67
N ARG A 198 19.79 10.50 -3.52
CA ARG A 198 20.38 11.81 -3.83
C ARG A 198 19.36 12.75 -4.47
N PHE A 199 18.37 12.22 -5.18
CA PHE A 199 17.30 12.95 -5.85
C PHE A 199 16.00 12.99 -5.06
N TYR A 200 16.02 12.62 -3.76
CA TYR A 200 14.84 12.77 -2.92
C TYR A 200 14.36 14.22 -2.99
N TYR A 201 13.09 14.43 -3.33
CA TYR A 201 12.61 15.72 -3.84
C TYR A 201 12.85 16.89 -2.88
N GLU A 202 12.92 16.66 -1.56
CA GLU A 202 13.18 17.71 -0.57
C GLU A 202 14.67 18.06 -0.37
N ASN A 203 15.60 17.36 -1.02
CA ASN A 203 17.03 17.65 -0.93
C ASN A 203 17.35 19.03 -1.54
N SER A 204 18.32 19.71 -0.96
CA SER A 204 18.90 20.94 -1.52
C SER A 204 20.04 20.63 -2.50
N GLY A 205 20.46 21.64 -3.26
CA GLY A 205 21.68 21.59 -4.09
C GLY A 205 21.37 21.55 -5.59
N VAL A 206 22.40 21.31 -6.41
CA VAL A 206 22.37 21.43 -7.88
C VAL A 206 21.30 20.55 -8.54
N VAL A 207 20.96 19.42 -7.92
CA VAL A 207 19.95 18.47 -8.44
C VAL A 207 18.59 18.57 -7.75
N GLY A 208 18.44 19.49 -6.79
CA GLY A 208 17.23 19.67 -5.99
C GLY A 208 16.33 20.79 -6.53
N PHE A 209 15.08 20.80 -6.08
CA PHE A 209 14.16 21.89 -6.36
C PHE A 209 14.49 23.17 -5.57
N THR A 210 14.06 24.33 -6.03
CA THR A 210 14.09 25.56 -5.23
C THR A 210 13.05 25.49 -4.10
N VAL A 211 13.18 26.32 -3.06
CA VAL A 211 12.16 26.40 -1.99
C VAL A 211 10.79 26.77 -2.55
N GLN A 212 10.72 27.64 -3.57
CA GLN A 212 9.48 28.01 -4.24
C GLN A 212 8.83 26.80 -4.93
N GLN A 213 9.61 26.02 -5.68
CA GLN A 213 9.13 24.77 -6.30
C GLN A 213 8.68 23.75 -5.26
N LEU A 214 9.41 23.58 -4.15
CA LEU A 214 9.02 22.68 -3.06
C LEU A 214 7.70 23.08 -2.41
N ASN A 215 7.49 24.38 -2.19
CA ASN A 215 6.23 24.88 -1.65
C ASN A 215 5.06 24.55 -2.59
N GLN A 216 5.26 24.60 -3.91
CA GLN A 216 4.25 24.16 -4.87
C GLN A 216 4.03 22.64 -4.83
N ILE A 217 5.10 21.83 -4.77
CA ILE A 217 4.99 20.36 -4.68
C ILE A 217 4.17 19.94 -3.44
N ARG A 218 4.36 20.62 -2.31
CA ARG A 218 3.65 20.32 -1.05
C ARG A 218 2.15 20.59 -1.10
N THR A 219 1.65 21.40 -2.04
CA THR A 219 0.20 21.62 -2.21
C THR A 219 -0.47 20.48 -2.98
N GLN A 220 0.30 19.61 -3.65
CA GLN A 220 -0.26 18.56 -4.48
C GLN A 220 -0.91 17.44 -3.66
N THR A 221 -2.06 16.98 -4.15
CA THR A 221 -2.81 15.86 -3.58
C THR A 221 -3.11 14.85 -4.67
N LEU A 222 -3.27 13.58 -4.30
CA LEU A 222 -3.73 12.55 -5.23
C LEU A 222 -5.09 12.91 -5.87
N ALA A 223 -5.97 13.55 -5.09
CA ALA A 223 -7.25 14.05 -5.60
C ALA A 223 -7.05 15.06 -6.74
N LYS A 224 -6.09 15.99 -6.62
CA LYS A 224 -5.81 16.94 -7.70
C LYS A 224 -5.20 16.26 -8.93
N VAL A 225 -4.33 15.28 -8.74
CA VAL A 225 -3.76 14.49 -9.84
C VAL A 225 -4.88 13.78 -10.62
N ILE A 226 -5.82 13.14 -9.93
CA ILE A 226 -6.97 12.48 -10.57
C ILE A 226 -7.84 13.51 -11.31
N CYS A 227 -8.16 14.64 -10.67
CA CYS A 227 -8.94 15.71 -11.29
C CYS A 227 -8.32 16.31 -12.56
N ARG A 228 -6.99 16.38 -12.64
CA ARG A 228 -6.29 16.94 -13.81
C ARG A 228 -6.23 15.99 -15.00
N ASN A 229 -6.39 14.69 -14.77
CA ASN A 229 -6.13 13.65 -15.77
C ASN A 229 -7.37 12.79 -16.08
N THR A 230 -8.52 13.10 -15.49
CA THR A 230 -9.78 12.36 -15.70
C THR A 230 -10.97 13.32 -15.73
N ASP A 231 -12.10 12.82 -16.23
CA ASP A 231 -13.39 13.49 -16.28
C ASP A 231 -14.21 13.31 -14.98
N ILE A 232 -13.57 12.96 -13.85
CA ILE A 232 -14.27 12.62 -12.61
C ILE A 232 -15.17 13.75 -12.08
N GLY A 233 -14.81 15.03 -12.30
CA GLY A 233 -15.60 16.20 -11.92
C GLY A 233 -15.64 16.53 -10.41
N MET A 234 -15.94 15.54 -9.56
CA MET A 234 -15.99 15.67 -8.10
C MET A 234 -15.28 14.51 -7.39
N ILE A 235 -14.50 14.80 -6.35
CA ILE A 235 -13.74 13.81 -5.58
C ILE A 235 -13.57 14.24 -4.12
N GLN A 236 -13.31 13.30 -3.21
CA GLN A 236 -12.90 13.60 -1.85
C GLN A 236 -11.49 14.20 -1.83
N SER A 237 -11.27 15.28 -1.08
CA SER A 237 -9.96 15.94 -0.98
C SER A 237 -8.85 15.00 -0.48
N LYS A 238 -9.19 14.02 0.38
CA LYS A 238 -8.30 12.94 0.81
C LYS A 238 -8.69 11.65 0.09
N ALA A 239 -8.21 11.47 -1.14
CA ALA A 239 -8.57 10.34 -2.02
C ALA A 239 -8.29 8.94 -1.46
N LEU A 240 -7.35 8.80 -0.50
CA LEU A 240 -7.03 7.53 0.17
C LEU A 240 -7.84 7.30 1.46
N ARG A 241 -8.87 8.11 1.73
CA ARG A 241 -9.76 7.94 2.88
C ARG A 241 -11.19 7.82 2.40
N ASN A 242 -11.95 6.96 3.07
CA ASN A 242 -13.37 6.80 2.80
C ASN A 242 -14.13 8.13 2.92
N ALA A 243 -15.29 8.19 2.27
CA ALA A 243 -16.23 9.28 2.43
C ALA A 243 -16.65 9.40 3.90
N ALA A 244 -16.61 10.63 4.43
CA ALA A 244 -17.02 10.95 5.79
C ALA A 244 -17.46 12.43 5.86
N PRO A 245 -18.16 12.86 6.92
CA PRO A 245 -18.46 14.29 7.11
C PRO A 245 -17.21 15.19 7.08
N SER A 246 -16.04 14.66 7.46
CA SER A 246 -14.73 15.34 7.42
C SER A 246 -13.96 15.16 6.09
N ASN A 247 -14.51 14.41 5.14
CA ASN A 247 -13.91 14.11 3.83
C ASN A 247 -15.01 13.99 2.76
N LYS A 248 -15.74 15.10 2.56
CA LYS A 248 -16.85 15.17 1.59
C LYS A 248 -16.32 15.30 0.17
N LEU A 249 -17.19 15.01 -0.81
CA LEU A 249 -16.93 15.33 -2.21
C LEU A 249 -16.83 16.85 -2.39
N VAL A 250 -15.87 17.31 -3.18
CA VAL A 250 -15.70 18.70 -3.62
C VAL A 250 -15.54 18.74 -5.14
N ASN A 251 -15.80 19.90 -5.77
CA ASN A 251 -15.55 20.03 -7.21
C ASN A 251 -14.04 20.05 -7.47
N CYS A 252 -13.63 19.45 -8.58
CA CYS A 252 -12.23 19.48 -9.01
C CYS A 252 -11.68 20.90 -9.23
N THR A 253 -12.55 21.87 -9.49
CA THR A 253 -12.24 23.30 -9.61
C THR A 253 -11.87 23.94 -8.28
N ASP A 254 -12.39 23.41 -7.17
CA ASP A 254 -12.18 23.95 -5.81
C ASP A 254 -10.87 23.46 -5.20
N ILE A 255 -10.24 22.44 -5.80
CA ILE A 255 -8.93 21.92 -5.39
C ILE A 255 -7.83 22.75 -6.05
N GLN A 256 -6.93 23.31 -5.25
CA GLN A 256 -5.83 24.18 -5.69
C GLN A 256 -5.06 23.60 -6.88
N ASN A 257 -4.81 24.44 -7.90
CA ASN A 257 -3.98 24.11 -9.06
C ASN A 257 -2.49 24.09 -8.70
N PHE A 258 -1.72 23.25 -9.42
CA PHE A 258 -0.27 23.32 -9.37
C PHE A 258 0.20 24.50 -10.20
N ASP A 259 0.97 25.40 -9.59
CA ASP A 259 1.56 26.53 -10.28
C ASP A 259 2.95 26.16 -10.80
N LEU A 260 3.11 26.22 -12.12
CA LEU A 260 4.35 25.90 -12.83
C LEU A 260 5.26 27.12 -13.05
N SER A 261 4.86 28.32 -12.63
CA SER A 261 5.62 29.56 -12.88
C SER A 261 7.04 29.59 -12.25
N GLY A 262 7.30 28.69 -11.31
CA GLY A 262 8.62 28.53 -10.69
C GLY A 262 9.57 27.57 -11.41
N TRP A 263 9.20 27.04 -12.58
CA TRP A 263 10.04 26.21 -13.47
C TRP A 263 10.44 26.98 -14.71
#